data_AF-A0A2B7XKF4-F1
#
_entry.id   AF-A0A2B7XKF4-F1
#
_cell.length_a   1.000
_cell.length_b   1.000
_cell.length_c   1.000
_cell.angle_alpha   90.00
_cell.angle_beta   90.00
_cell.angle_gamma   90.00
#
_symmetry.space_group_name_H-M   'P 1'
#
loop_
_entity.id
_entity.type
_entity.pdbx_description
1 polymer ?
#
loop_
_entity_poly.entity_id
_entity_poly.type
_entity_poly.pdbx_seq_one_letter_code
_entity_poly.pdbx_strand_id
1 'polypeptide(L)'
;MRSLGNVGKTEEFDFDSAQRRTPTSRTASLRGDQSSFIADLILAHSDPVNYFISQPVLVLQVGFELERSMTVWLNTCPELQLGLMVKIQEKKPIFFKNRSPTNEEADIVMKSLMENPRDIPGKTDIHFRDPADSHSPLMIYNFEWVGEVSAFAEVWTRDLDSGEPKPREKKRVISFPMFF
;
A
#
# COMPACT_ATOMS: atom_id res chain seq x y z
N MET A 1 -15.24 27.13 -76.86
CA MET A 1 -14.29 26.12 -77.41
C MET A 1 -13.45 25.58 -76.26
N ARG A 2 -13.45 24.25 -76.07
CA ARG A 2 -12.67 23.42 -75.11
C ARG A 2 -13.00 23.61 -73.62
N SER A 3 -13.14 22.59 -72.77
CA SER A 3 -13.34 21.14 -72.90
C SER A 3 -13.78 20.65 -71.52
N LEU A 4 -14.77 19.77 -71.47
CA LEU A 4 -15.14 18.97 -70.30
C LEU A 4 -14.04 17.93 -70.00
N GLY A 5 -13.85 17.60 -68.73
CA GLY A 5 -13.08 16.43 -68.26
C GLY A 5 -13.32 16.26 -66.76
N ASN A 6 -14.32 15.50 -66.32
CA ASN A 6 -14.52 14.04 -66.25
C ASN A 6 -14.29 13.53 -64.82
N VAL A 7 -15.22 12.68 -64.42
CA VAL A 7 -15.51 12.16 -63.09
C VAL A 7 -14.71 10.89 -62.82
N GLY A 8 -14.29 10.70 -61.56
CA GLY A 8 -14.16 9.40 -60.90
C GLY A 8 -12.95 8.53 -61.26
N LYS A 9 -12.04 8.38 -60.30
CA LYS A 9 -11.31 7.12 -60.10
C LYS A 9 -11.26 6.79 -58.61
N THR A 10 -11.99 5.73 -58.28
CA THR A 10 -11.94 4.94 -57.06
C THR A 10 -10.56 4.31 -56.98
N GLU A 11 -9.82 4.53 -55.89
CA GLU A 11 -8.62 3.74 -55.61
C GLU A 11 -9.06 2.47 -54.88
N GLU A 12 -8.93 1.34 -55.60
CA GLU A 12 -8.95 -0.02 -55.05
C GLU A 12 -7.79 -0.17 -54.05
N PHE A 13 -8.12 -0.44 -52.79
CA PHE A 13 -7.15 -0.90 -51.82
C PHE A 13 -7.04 -2.43 -51.94
N ASP A 14 -5.92 -2.87 -52.51
CA ASP A 14 -5.58 -4.28 -52.67
C ASP A 14 -5.44 -4.96 -51.29
N PHE A 15 -6.28 -5.99 -51.10
CA PHE A 15 -6.19 -6.96 -50.02
C PHE A 15 -5.18 -8.04 -50.42
N ASP A 16 -4.38 -8.49 -49.45
CA ASP A 16 -3.47 -9.65 -49.51
C ASP A 16 -2.15 -9.53 -50.29
N SER A 17 -1.13 -9.05 -49.56
CA SER A 17 0.18 -9.70 -49.56
C SER A 17 0.62 -10.01 -48.12
N ALA A 18 -0.02 -11.03 -47.55
CA ALA A 18 0.44 -11.67 -46.33
C ALA A 18 1.79 -12.38 -46.59
N GLN A 19 2.86 -11.95 -45.91
CA GLN A 19 3.71 -12.86 -45.14
C GLN A 19 4.82 -12.14 -44.36
N ARG A 20 4.87 -12.45 -43.06
CA ARG A 20 6.01 -12.36 -42.13
C ARG A 20 6.35 -10.98 -41.57
N ARG A 21 5.75 -10.69 -40.40
CA ARG A 21 6.46 -10.48 -39.12
C ARG A 21 5.45 -10.31 -37.99
N THR A 22 5.17 -11.40 -37.29
CA THR A 22 4.46 -11.43 -36.00
C THR A 22 5.33 -10.83 -34.89
N PRO A 23 4.70 -10.40 -33.78
CA PRO A 23 5.15 -9.27 -32.98
C PRO A 23 6.19 -9.67 -31.94
N THR A 24 7.30 -8.94 -31.86
CA THR A 24 8.12 -8.91 -30.64
C THR A 24 7.41 -8.03 -29.63
N SER A 25 6.37 -8.59 -29.03
CA SER A 25 5.89 -8.18 -27.72
C SER A 25 7.07 -8.31 -26.76
N ARG A 26 7.71 -7.19 -26.41
CA ARG A 26 8.52 -7.11 -25.21
C ARG A 26 7.54 -7.15 -24.04
N THR A 27 7.07 -8.36 -23.72
CA THR A 27 6.62 -8.71 -22.38
C THR A 27 7.83 -8.57 -21.47
N ALA A 28 8.09 -7.34 -21.02
CA ALA A 28 8.77 -7.14 -19.77
C ALA A 28 7.87 -7.83 -18.73
N SER A 29 8.31 -9.01 -18.32
CA SER A 29 7.79 -9.76 -17.19
C SER A 29 7.79 -8.85 -15.95
N LEU A 30 6.71 -8.10 -15.74
CA LEU A 30 6.35 -7.46 -14.49
C LEU A 30 5.84 -8.54 -13.51
N ARG A 31 6.67 -9.57 -13.26
CA ARG A 31 6.52 -10.45 -12.11
C ARG A 31 7.37 -9.87 -10.98
N GLY A 32 6.89 -8.76 -10.46
CA GLY A 32 7.30 -8.20 -9.19
C GLY A 32 6.02 -7.71 -8.53
N ASP A 33 5.34 -8.62 -7.84
CA ASP A 33 4.33 -8.36 -6.82
C ASP A 33 3.52 -7.07 -7.04
N GLN A 34 2.66 -7.05 -8.07
CA GLN A 34 1.52 -6.14 -8.08
C GLN A 34 0.47 -6.74 -7.15
N SER A 35 0.76 -6.81 -5.84
CA SER A 35 -0.32 -6.68 -4.89
C SER A 35 -0.97 -5.35 -5.25
N SER A 36 -2.18 -5.42 -5.79
CA SER A 36 -2.99 -4.25 -6.08
C SER A 36 -2.93 -3.37 -4.85
N PHE A 37 -2.31 -2.19 -4.94
CA PHE A 37 -2.26 -1.22 -3.86
C PHE A 37 -3.67 -0.70 -3.65
N ILE A 38 -4.52 -1.50 -3.01
CA ILE A 38 -5.90 -1.17 -2.71
C ILE A 38 -5.83 -0.09 -1.64
N ALA A 39 -6.44 1.06 -1.95
CA ALA A 39 -6.59 2.11 -0.97
C ALA A 39 -7.67 1.74 0.04
N ASP A 40 -7.48 2.13 1.29
CA ASP A 40 -8.49 1.93 2.34
C ASP A 40 -9.72 2.81 2.10
N LEU A 41 -9.50 4.00 1.52
CA LEU A 41 -10.57 4.87 1.06
C LEU A 41 -10.13 5.69 -0.16
N ILE A 42 -11.07 5.86 -1.09
CA ILE A 42 -10.91 6.69 -2.29
C ILE A 42 -12.08 7.66 -2.35
N LEU A 43 -11.78 8.94 -2.56
CA LEU A 43 -12.78 9.90 -3.04
C LEU A 43 -12.53 10.15 -4.51
N ALA A 44 -13.57 9.98 -5.31
CA ALA A 44 -13.53 10.21 -6.73
C ALA A 44 -14.65 11.15 -7.16
N HIS A 45 -14.34 12.00 -8.14
CA HIS A 45 -15.37 12.74 -8.86
C HIS A 45 -15.95 11.82 -9.94
N SER A 46 -17.28 11.79 -10.04
CA SER A 46 -17.99 11.13 -11.13
C SER A 46 -18.40 12.17 -12.16
N ASP A 47 -18.05 11.96 -13.42
CA ASP A 47 -18.53 12.83 -14.49
C ASP A 47 -20.07 12.69 -14.62
N PRO A 48 -20.85 13.78 -14.47
CA PRO A 48 -22.31 13.73 -14.58
C PRO A 48 -22.80 13.36 -15.98
N VAL A 49 -21.95 13.46 -17.02
CA VAL A 49 -22.26 13.07 -18.40
C VAL A 49 -21.82 11.62 -18.68
N ASN A 50 -20.73 11.18 -18.04
CA ASN A 50 -20.18 9.83 -18.19
C ASN A 50 -19.97 9.18 -16.81
N TYR A 51 -21.05 8.68 -16.21
CA TYR A 51 -21.04 8.02 -14.89
C TYR A 51 -20.03 6.86 -14.75
N PHE A 52 -19.54 6.31 -15.86
CA PHE A 52 -18.53 5.23 -15.87
C PHE A 52 -17.09 5.73 -15.71
N ILE A 53 -16.86 7.05 -15.76
CA ILE A 53 -15.55 7.67 -15.57
C ILE A 53 -15.51 8.27 -14.16
N SER A 54 -14.89 7.54 -13.24
CA SER A 54 -14.56 8.03 -11.89
C SER A 54 -13.09 8.41 -11.81
N GLN A 55 -12.79 9.68 -11.55
CA GLN A 55 -11.41 10.15 -11.38
C GLN A 55 -11.10 10.29 -9.89
N PRO A 56 -10.15 9.52 -9.33
CA PRO A 56 -9.77 9.64 -7.93
C PRO A 56 -9.12 11.00 -7.70
N VAL A 57 -9.65 11.76 -6.76
CA VAL A 57 -9.12 13.09 -6.36
C VAL A 57 -8.38 13.02 -5.03
N LEU A 58 -8.74 12.06 -4.18
CA LEU A 58 -8.12 11.80 -2.89
C LEU A 58 -8.02 10.31 -2.62
N VAL A 59 -6.89 9.89 -2.05
CA VAL A 59 -6.68 8.54 -1.55
C VAL A 59 -6.28 8.58 -0.08
N LEU A 60 -6.78 7.63 0.72
CA LEU A 60 -6.41 7.41 2.10
C LEU A 60 -5.79 6.03 2.24
N GLN A 61 -4.66 5.95 2.95
CA GLN A 61 -4.06 4.69 3.35
C GLN A 61 -3.74 4.67 4.85
N VAL A 62 -3.96 3.53 5.49
CA VAL A 62 -3.79 3.30 6.94
C VAL A 62 -3.00 2.03 7.17
N GLY A 63 -1.94 2.08 7.97
CA GLY A 63 -1.08 0.92 8.20
C GLY A 63 0.39 1.24 8.42
N PHE A 64 1.21 0.20 8.26
CA PHE A 64 2.66 0.24 8.44
C PHE A 64 3.37 0.37 7.07
N GLU A 65 4.47 1.12 7.01
CA GLU A 65 5.35 1.22 5.82
C GLU A 65 4.61 1.56 4.50
N LEU A 66 3.86 2.66 4.50
CA LEU A 66 2.93 3.03 3.43
C LEU A 66 3.53 3.96 2.35
N GLU A 67 4.75 4.46 2.51
CA GLU A 67 5.34 5.50 1.65
C GLU A 67 5.45 5.08 0.19
N ARG A 68 5.83 3.83 -0.05
CA ARG A 68 5.95 3.26 -1.40
C ARG A 68 4.59 3.25 -2.09
N SER A 69 3.55 2.84 -1.38
CA SER A 69 2.19 2.75 -1.91
C SER A 69 1.65 4.15 -2.26
N MET A 70 1.86 5.14 -1.38
CA MET A 70 1.44 6.52 -1.64
C MET A 70 2.17 7.12 -2.86
N THR A 71 3.45 6.82 -3.01
CA THR A 71 4.24 7.24 -4.18
C THR A 71 3.69 6.62 -5.47
N VAL A 72 3.34 5.34 -5.46
CA VAL A 72 2.74 4.66 -6.62
C VAL A 72 1.41 5.29 -7.00
N TRP A 73 0.52 5.58 -6.04
CA TRP A 73 -0.74 6.26 -6.29
C TRP A 73 -0.56 7.63 -6.96
N LEU A 74 0.31 8.47 -6.38
CA LEU A 74 0.58 9.80 -6.93
C LEU A 74 1.36 9.74 -8.26
N ASN A 75 2.10 8.69 -8.57
CA ASN A 75 2.74 8.59 -9.88
C ASN A 75 1.83 8.00 -10.96
N THR A 76 0.88 7.13 -10.59
CA THR A 76 0.05 6.38 -11.54
C THR A 76 -1.27 7.08 -11.86
N CYS A 77 -1.77 7.93 -10.97
CA CYS A 77 -3.05 8.64 -11.14
C CYS A 77 -2.81 10.16 -11.23
N PRO A 78 -2.57 10.74 -12.41
CA PRO A 78 -2.31 12.18 -12.58
C PRO A 78 -3.38 13.08 -11.96
N GLU A 79 -4.65 12.65 -11.98
CA GLU A 79 -5.80 13.37 -11.46
C GLU A 79 -5.84 13.43 -9.93
N LEU A 80 -5.13 12.51 -9.26
CA LEU A 80 -5.02 12.46 -7.82
C LEU A 80 -4.27 13.70 -7.32
N GLN A 81 -4.95 14.58 -6.60
CA GLN A 81 -4.36 15.83 -6.10
C GLN A 81 -3.75 15.64 -4.71
N LEU A 82 -4.35 14.75 -3.91
CA LEU A 82 -4.05 14.60 -2.50
C LEU A 82 -3.96 13.12 -2.09
N GLY A 83 -2.90 12.81 -1.36
CA GLY A 83 -2.77 11.58 -0.59
C GLY A 83 -2.86 11.87 0.90
N LEU A 84 -3.68 11.12 1.63
CA LEU A 84 -3.68 11.09 3.08
C LEU A 84 -3.10 9.76 3.53
N MET A 85 -2.08 9.81 4.38
CA MET A 85 -1.45 8.61 4.90
C MET A 85 -1.49 8.64 6.41
N VAL A 86 -2.13 7.65 7.01
CA VAL A 86 -2.14 7.43 8.47
C VAL A 86 -1.16 6.31 8.78
N LYS A 87 0.06 6.70 9.15
CA LYS A 87 1.11 5.76 9.53
C LYS A 87 0.89 5.29 10.95
N ILE A 88 0.74 3.99 11.11
CA ILE A 88 0.76 3.31 12.39
C ILE A 88 2.21 3.01 12.75
N GLN A 89 2.59 3.32 13.99
CA GLN A 89 3.89 3.00 14.53
C GLN A 89 3.70 2.31 15.87
N GLU A 90 4.24 1.11 15.98
CA GLU A 90 4.43 0.46 17.27
C GLU A 90 5.64 1.09 17.96
N LYS A 91 5.43 1.63 19.15
CA LYS A 91 6.54 1.90 20.05
C LYS A 91 7.04 0.58 20.61
N LYS A 92 8.29 0.62 21.10
CA LYS A 92 8.97 -0.52 21.70
C LYS A 92 8.01 -1.31 22.60
N PRO A 93 7.82 -2.62 22.34
CA PRO A 93 6.91 -3.42 23.13
C PRO A 93 7.37 -3.49 24.58
N ILE A 94 6.40 -3.43 25.48
CA ILE A 94 6.55 -3.69 26.90
C ILE A 94 6.00 -5.09 27.13
N PHE A 95 6.84 -5.98 27.62
CA PHE A 95 6.41 -7.34 27.90
C PHE A 95 6.11 -7.49 29.39
N PHE A 96 4.89 -7.87 29.72
CA PHE A 96 4.50 -8.17 31.10
C PHE A 96 4.62 -9.66 31.37
N LYS A 97 5.42 -10.01 32.38
CA LYS A 97 5.58 -11.38 32.86
C LYS A 97 4.30 -11.82 33.55
N ASN A 98 3.61 -12.81 32.99
CA ASN A 98 2.58 -13.50 33.73
C ASN A 98 3.25 -14.27 34.88
N ARG A 99 2.62 -14.32 36.07
CA ARG A 99 3.24 -14.76 37.35
C ARG A 99 3.59 -16.27 37.43
N SER A 100 3.79 -16.95 36.30
CA SER A 100 4.18 -18.36 36.23
C SER A 100 5.69 -18.54 36.44
N PRO A 101 6.12 -19.68 37.01
CA PRO A 101 7.53 -19.94 37.30
C PRO A 101 8.32 -20.06 35.98
N THR A 102 9.50 -19.44 35.98
CA THR A 102 10.38 -19.20 34.84
C THR A 102 10.89 -20.47 34.18
N ASN A 103 10.76 -20.52 32.84
CA ASN A 103 11.70 -21.27 32.01
C ASN A 103 12.86 -20.31 31.66
N GLU A 104 14.10 -20.70 31.94
CA GLU A 104 15.32 -19.88 31.72
C GLU A 104 15.46 -19.45 30.25
N GLU A 105 15.00 -20.31 29.34
CA GLU A 105 14.91 -20.03 27.90
C GLU A 105 14.01 -18.83 27.59
N ALA A 106 12.93 -18.65 28.35
CA ALA A 106 11.97 -17.58 28.13
C ALA A 106 12.54 -16.22 28.53
N ASP A 107 13.36 -16.15 29.59
CA ASP A 107 14.05 -14.92 30.00
C ASP A 107 15.16 -14.54 28.98
N ILE A 108 15.87 -15.52 28.40
CA ILE A 108 16.87 -15.28 27.33
C ILE A 108 16.21 -14.71 26.07
N VAL A 109 15.11 -15.32 25.62
CA VAL A 109 14.38 -14.84 24.43
C VAL A 109 13.78 -13.47 24.69
N MET A 110 13.23 -13.24 25.88
CA MET A 110 12.67 -11.94 26.26
C MET A 110 13.72 -10.83 26.22
N LYS A 111 14.93 -11.10 26.73
CA LYS A 111 16.04 -10.13 26.63
C LYS A 111 16.37 -9.80 25.18
N SER A 112 16.41 -10.82 24.31
CA SER A 112 16.63 -10.64 22.88
C SER A 112 15.53 -9.79 22.23
N LEU A 113 14.25 -10.08 22.51
CA LEU A 113 13.11 -9.34 21.96
C LEU A 113 13.05 -7.88 22.45
N MET A 114 13.49 -7.61 23.69
CA MET A 114 13.61 -6.25 24.20
C MET A 114 14.75 -5.47 23.53
N GLU A 115 15.81 -6.13 23.06
CA GLU A 115 16.92 -5.48 22.33
C GLU A 115 16.55 -5.29 20.85
N ASN A 116 15.96 -6.30 20.23
CA ASN A 116 15.48 -6.27 18.85
C ASN A 116 14.13 -7.01 18.71
N PRO A 117 13.00 -6.28 18.67
CA PRO A 117 11.66 -6.88 18.58
C PRO A 117 11.42 -7.72 17.33
N ARG A 118 12.26 -7.56 16.29
CA ARG A 118 12.14 -8.29 15.01
C ARG A 118 12.80 -9.67 15.04
N ASP A 119 13.60 -9.97 16.07
CA ASP A 119 14.34 -11.24 16.19
C ASP A 119 13.49 -12.36 16.81
N ILE A 120 12.21 -12.46 16.44
CA ILE A 120 11.32 -13.50 16.91
C ILE A 120 11.84 -14.87 16.41
N PRO A 121 12.29 -15.78 17.29
CA PRO A 121 12.81 -17.07 16.85
C PRO A 121 11.76 -17.89 16.09
N GLY A 122 12.13 -18.62 15.05
CA GLY A 122 11.19 -19.37 14.19
C GLY A 122 10.37 -20.49 14.88
N LYS A 123 10.58 -20.75 16.16
CA LYS A 123 9.76 -21.64 17.02
C LYS A 123 9.24 -20.89 18.26
N THR A 124 8.67 -19.72 18.05
CA THR A 124 8.11 -18.91 19.15
C THR A 124 6.73 -19.45 19.51
N ASP A 125 6.49 -19.70 20.79
CA ASP A 125 5.16 -19.95 21.35
C ASP A 125 4.37 -18.63 21.32
N ILE A 126 3.65 -18.40 20.22
CA ILE A 126 2.78 -17.24 20.00
C ILE A 126 1.34 -17.70 20.01
N HIS A 127 0.54 -17.19 20.94
CA HIS A 127 -0.88 -17.51 21.05
C HIS A 127 -1.63 -16.34 21.68
N PHE A 128 -2.94 -16.21 21.43
CA PHE A 128 -3.77 -15.29 22.22
C PHE A 128 -3.99 -15.88 23.62
N ARG A 129 -3.97 -15.03 24.65
CA ARG A 129 -4.29 -15.40 26.04
C ARG A 129 -5.62 -16.13 26.13
N ASP A 130 -6.63 -15.65 25.42
CA ASP A 130 -7.88 -16.36 25.13
C ASP A 130 -7.96 -16.65 23.62
N PRO A 131 -7.77 -17.91 23.19
CA PRO A 131 -7.88 -18.28 21.78
C PRO A 131 -9.25 -18.04 21.15
N ALA A 132 -10.31 -17.86 21.94
CA ALA A 132 -11.65 -17.59 21.45
C ALA A 132 -11.93 -16.09 21.22
N ASP A 133 -11.10 -15.19 21.77
CA ASP A 133 -11.23 -13.75 21.60
C ASP A 133 -10.09 -13.21 20.73
N SER A 134 -10.42 -12.73 19.53
CA SER A 134 -9.45 -12.13 18.60
C SER A 134 -8.88 -10.80 19.06
N HIS A 135 -9.40 -10.23 20.15
CA HIS A 135 -8.88 -9.01 20.79
C HIS A 135 -8.15 -9.30 22.10
N SER A 136 -8.04 -10.58 22.47
CA SER A 136 -7.26 -10.98 23.63
C SER A 136 -5.79 -10.63 23.41
N PRO A 137 -5.03 -10.29 24.46
CA PRO A 137 -3.60 -10.08 24.35
C PRO A 137 -2.86 -11.31 23.80
N LEU A 138 -2.00 -11.09 22.82
CA LEU A 138 -0.94 -11.93 22.31
C LEU A 138 0.06 -12.23 23.42
N MET A 139 0.30 -13.51 23.58
CA MET A 139 1.27 -14.09 24.48
C MET A 139 2.45 -14.58 23.66
N ILE A 140 3.66 -14.22 24.08
CA ILE A 140 4.92 -14.75 23.55
C ILE A 140 5.66 -15.41 24.70
N TYR A 141 5.86 -16.73 24.63
CA TYR A 141 6.46 -17.51 25.74
C TYR A 141 5.77 -17.25 27.10
N ASN A 142 4.45 -17.14 27.12
CA ASN A 142 3.64 -16.75 28.29
C ASN A 142 3.89 -15.33 28.83
N PHE A 143 4.55 -14.46 28.08
CA PHE A 143 4.61 -13.02 28.36
C PHE A 143 3.56 -12.29 27.53
N GLU A 144 2.84 -11.37 28.15
CA GLU A 144 1.89 -10.51 27.44
C GLU A 144 2.65 -9.47 26.63
N TRP A 145 2.42 -9.42 25.32
CA TRP A 145 2.92 -8.36 24.46
C TRP A 145 2.01 -7.14 24.61
N VAL A 146 2.52 -6.08 25.21
CA VAL A 146 1.81 -4.80 25.30
C VAL A 146 2.61 -3.72 24.59
N GLY A 147 2.10 -3.23 23.47
CA GLY A 147 2.73 -2.15 22.72
C GLY A 147 1.96 -0.84 22.91
N GLU A 148 2.65 0.29 22.97
CA GLU A 148 1.97 1.56 22.72
C GLU A 148 1.94 1.78 21.21
N VAL A 149 0.74 1.91 20.63
CA VAL A 149 0.59 2.25 19.22
C VAL A 149 0.38 3.75 19.11
N SER A 150 1.17 4.37 18.25
CA SER A 150 1.01 5.76 17.85
C SER A 150 0.59 5.83 16.39
N ALA A 151 -0.26 6.78 16.04
CA ALA A 151 -0.58 7.05 14.65
C ALA A 151 -0.29 8.51 14.28
N PHE A 152 0.27 8.69 13.09
CA PHE A 152 0.60 10.00 12.52
C PHE A 152 -0.06 10.13 11.16
N ALA A 153 -0.72 11.26 10.92
CA ALA A 153 -1.22 11.60 9.61
C ALA A 153 -0.17 12.42 8.87
N GLU A 154 0.04 12.09 7.62
CA GLU A 154 0.85 12.85 6.68
C GLU A 154 0.01 13.18 5.46
N VAL A 155 0.11 14.43 5.02
CA VAL A 155 -0.49 14.90 3.77
C VAL A 155 0.56 14.83 2.67
N TRP A 156 0.24 14.13 1.60
CA TRP A 156 1.11 13.90 0.46
C TRP A 156 0.53 14.55 -0.80
N THR A 157 1.41 15.21 -1.55
CA THR A 157 1.07 15.89 -2.81
C THR A 157 2.27 15.80 -3.73
N ARG A 158 2.08 16.15 -5.01
CA ARG A 158 3.22 16.43 -5.89
C ARG A 158 3.83 17.79 -5.57
N ASP A 159 5.14 17.83 -5.50
CA ASP A 159 5.95 19.04 -5.43
C ASP A 159 5.76 19.86 -6.72
N LEU A 160 5.62 21.18 -6.62
CA LEU A 160 5.28 22.04 -7.77
C LEU A 160 6.41 22.14 -8.79
N ASP A 161 7.66 22.06 -8.34
CA ASP A 161 8.83 22.27 -9.20
C ASP A 161 9.31 20.95 -9.82
N SER A 162 9.30 19.88 -9.03
CA SER A 162 9.80 18.56 -9.46
C SER A 162 8.71 17.61 -9.96
N GLY A 163 7.44 17.86 -9.62
CA GLY A 163 6.33 16.93 -9.89
C GLY A 163 6.35 15.66 -9.03
N GLU A 164 7.37 15.48 -8.20
CA GLU A 164 7.57 14.26 -7.41
C GLU A 164 6.67 14.22 -6.17
N PRO A 165 6.15 13.03 -5.77
CA PRO A 165 5.40 12.86 -4.53
C PRO A 165 6.24 13.22 -3.30
N LYS A 166 5.72 14.12 -2.44
CA LYS A 166 6.35 14.46 -1.16
C LYS A 166 5.32 14.68 -0.04
N PRO A 167 5.71 14.38 1.22
CA PRO A 167 4.96 14.81 2.39
C PRO A 167 5.05 16.34 2.54
N ARG A 168 3.92 17.03 2.74
CA ARG A 168 3.88 18.47 3.05
C ARG A 168 3.79 18.75 4.54
N GLU A 169 3.00 17.97 5.26
CA GLU A 169 2.74 18.18 6.68
C GLU A 169 2.67 16.84 7.39
N LYS A 170 3.24 16.78 8.60
CA LYS A 170 3.14 15.63 9.50
C LYS A 170 2.52 16.07 10.81
N LYS A 171 1.41 15.43 11.18
CA LYS A 171 0.70 15.71 12.42
C LYS A 171 0.49 14.41 13.20
N ARG A 172 0.85 14.41 14.49
CA ARG A 172 0.49 13.31 15.38
C ARG A 172 -1.02 13.34 15.59
N VAL A 173 -1.68 12.22 15.34
CA VAL A 173 -3.14 12.13 15.41
C VAL A 173 -3.57 11.59 16.75
N ILE A 174 -2.96 10.49 17.20
CA ILE A 174 -3.35 9.83 18.44
C ILE A 174 -2.23 8.92 18.97
N SER A 175 -2.28 8.64 20.27
CA SER A 175 -1.45 7.65 20.95
C SER A 175 -2.34 6.90 21.93
N PHE A 176 -2.30 5.58 21.91
CA PHE A 176 -3.02 4.78 22.89
C PHE A 176 -2.30 3.46 23.13
N PRO A 177 -2.38 2.91 24.35
CA PRO A 177 -1.90 1.56 24.61
C PRO A 177 -2.74 0.57 23.79
N MET A 178 -2.09 -0.38 23.12
CA MET A 178 -2.76 -1.48 22.42
C MET A 178 -2.27 -2.79 23.02
N PHE A 179 -3.23 -3.64 23.35
CA PHE A 179 -2.98 -5.04 23.61
C PHE A 179 -3.08 -5.71 22.24
N PHE A 180 -1.93 -6.09 21.69
CA PHE A 180 -1.88 -7.01 20.56
C PHE A 180 -2.18 -8.38 21.09
#